data_AF-A0ABD0QSZ0-F1
#
_entry.id   AF-A0ABD0QSZ0-F1
#
_cell.length_a   1.000
_cell.length_b   1.000
_cell.length_c   1.000
_cell.angle_alpha   90.00
_cell.angle_beta   90.00
_cell.angle_gamma   90.00
#
_symmetry.space_group_name_H-M   'P 1'
#
loop_
_entity.id
_entity.type
_entity.pdbx_description
1 polymer ?
#
loop_
_entity_poly.entity_id
_entity_poly.type
_entity_poly.pdbx_seq_one_letter_code
_entity_poly.pdbx_strand_id
1 'polypeptide(L)'
;VDGEKVGLPYSPVQGVYIKTKSRFVTLTTDFGLSVRFDGNSQGVVTLPSSYRSRVLGLCGNYDGDKRNEYTKPDGTVARKLDDFGDSWRVNDKEGAVRTASLPKMVHLHKREVEADPDSGFETAGCTDAILAELNGNKKCGALSDPAGPFAACHAKIAPDVFH
;
A
#
# COMPACT_ATOMS: atom_id res chain seq x y z
N VAL A 1 -9.09 11.96 19.36
CA VAL A 1 -10.46 12.21 18.88
C VAL A 1 -10.70 13.67 19.17
N ASP A 2 -10.85 14.47 18.12
CA ASP A 2 -10.98 15.94 18.21
C ASP A 2 -9.85 16.60 19.03
N GLY A 3 -8.60 16.18 18.78
CA GLY A 3 -7.42 16.66 19.49
C GLY A 3 -7.07 15.94 20.79
N GLU A 4 -8.01 15.18 21.39
CA GLU A 4 -7.81 14.54 22.69
C GLU A 4 -7.39 13.06 22.60
N LYS A 5 -6.52 12.62 23.52
CA LYS A 5 -6.13 11.20 23.64
C LYS A 5 -7.21 10.42 24.38
N VAL A 6 -7.56 9.24 23.85
CA VAL A 6 -8.59 8.36 24.43
C VAL A 6 -8.06 6.95 24.65
N GLY A 7 -8.59 6.25 25.65
CA GLY A 7 -8.32 4.83 25.89
C GLY A 7 -9.16 3.93 24.97
N LEU A 8 -8.65 2.73 24.66
CA LEU A 8 -9.33 1.73 23.82
C LEU A 8 -9.86 0.54 24.65
N PRO A 9 -10.97 -0.11 24.26
CA PRO A 9 -11.80 0.19 23.08
C PRO A 9 -12.60 1.48 23.23
N TYR A 10 -12.94 2.11 22.10
CA TYR A 10 -13.60 3.41 22.06
C TYR A 10 -14.63 3.49 20.93
N SER A 11 -15.76 4.15 21.19
CA SER A 11 -16.81 4.41 20.21
C SER A 11 -17.10 5.90 20.18
N PRO A 12 -16.53 6.68 19.23
CA PRO A 12 -16.75 8.13 19.18
C PRO A 12 -18.21 8.48 18.90
N VAL A 13 -18.85 7.71 18.02
CA VAL A 13 -20.23 7.87 17.58
C VAL A 13 -20.84 6.50 17.32
N GLN A 14 -22.18 6.44 17.24
CA GLN A 14 -22.87 5.22 16.82
C GLN A 14 -22.35 4.77 15.45
N GLY A 15 -22.12 3.47 15.30
CA GLY A 15 -21.64 2.90 14.04
C GLY A 15 -20.13 2.96 13.85
N VAL A 16 -19.35 3.60 14.74
CA VAL A 16 -17.88 3.60 14.70
C VAL A 16 -17.32 2.94 15.95
N TYR A 17 -16.44 1.96 15.76
CA TYR A 17 -15.82 1.22 16.84
C TYR A 17 -14.31 1.11 16.62
N ILE A 18 -13.53 1.47 17.64
CA ILE A 18 -12.08 1.48 17.62
C ILE A 18 -11.57 0.54 18.72
N LYS A 19 -10.72 -0.41 18.35
CA LYS A 19 -10.11 -1.36 19.31
C LYS A 19 -8.70 -1.72 18.92
N THR A 20 -7.93 -2.20 19.90
CA THR A 20 -6.65 -2.86 19.63
C THR A 20 -6.89 -4.33 19.29
N LYS A 21 -6.26 -4.83 18.22
CA LYS A 21 -6.21 -6.26 17.87
C LYS A 21 -4.78 -6.61 17.48
N SER A 22 -4.11 -7.42 18.30
CA SER A 22 -2.66 -7.66 18.18
C SER A 22 -1.90 -6.31 18.18
N ARG A 23 -0.97 -6.09 17.24
CA ARG A 23 -0.20 -4.85 17.10
C ARG A 23 -0.97 -3.68 16.45
N PHE A 24 -2.20 -3.89 16.00
CA PHE A 24 -2.96 -2.89 15.23
C PHE A 24 -4.01 -2.20 16.10
N VAL A 25 -4.12 -0.89 15.94
CA VAL A 25 -5.36 -0.16 16.22
C VAL A 25 -6.27 -0.35 15.01
N THR A 26 -7.48 -0.83 15.25
CA THR A 26 -8.47 -1.16 14.23
C THR A 26 -9.71 -0.31 14.43
N LEU A 27 -10.06 0.47 13.42
CA LEU A 27 -11.35 1.12 13.27
C LEU A 27 -12.24 0.24 12.40
N THR A 28 -13.49 0.04 12.83
CA THR A 28 -14.54 -0.62 12.06
C THR A 28 -15.78 0.25 12.07
N THR A 29 -16.47 0.29 10.94
CA THR A 29 -17.74 0.99 10.82
C THR A 29 -18.89 0.04 10.49
N ASP A 30 -20.12 0.44 10.81
CA ASP A 30 -21.34 -0.29 10.48
C ASP A 30 -21.65 -0.33 8.97
N PHE A 31 -21.14 0.63 8.20
CA PHE A 31 -21.15 0.61 6.74
C PHE A 31 -20.04 -0.26 6.11
N GLY A 32 -19.27 -0.97 6.94
CA GLY A 32 -18.36 -2.04 6.50
C GLY A 32 -16.92 -1.60 6.17
N LEU A 33 -16.58 -0.32 6.26
CA LEU A 33 -15.19 0.13 6.18
C LEU A 33 -14.43 -0.37 7.41
N SER A 34 -13.21 -0.88 7.19
CA SER A 34 -12.25 -1.09 8.26
C SER A 34 -10.90 -0.52 7.92
N VAL A 35 -10.29 0.16 8.89
CA VAL A 35 -8.92 0.67 8.81
C VAL A 35 -8.11 0.08 9.95
N ARG A 36 -6.93 -0.44 9.63
CA ARG A 36 -5.98 -0.99 10.61
C ARG A 36 -4.65 -0.27 10.46
N PHE A 37 -4.10 0.22 11.56
CA PHE A 37 -2.79 0.85 11.59
C PHE A 37 -1.95 0.27 12.72
N ASP A 38 -0.70 -0.06 12.44
CA ASP A 38 0.21 -0.66 13.41
C ASP A 38 0.94 0.35 14.30
N GLY A 39 0.66 1.66 14.13
CA GLY A 39 1.34 2.72 14.85
C GLY A 39 2.66 3.16 14.21
N ASN A 40 3.06 2.55 13.09
CA ASN A 40 4.31 2.83 12.41
C ASN A 40 4.09 3.07 10.91
N SER A 41 4.19 2.02 10.08
CA SER A 41 4.21 2.14 8.62
C SER A 41 3.11 1.35 7.92
N GLN A 42 2.46 0.39 8.59
CA GLN A 42 1.49 -0.47 7.94
C GLN A 42 0.06 0.02 8.18
N GLY A 43 -0.52 0.61 7.13
CA GLY A 43 -1.95 0.87 7.02
C GLY A 43 -2.63 -0.17 6.14
N VAL A 44 -3.78 -0.69 6.57
CA VAL A 44 -4.63 -1.59 5.77
C VAL A 44 -6.05 -1.05 5.77
N VAL A 45 -6.59 -0.82 4.58
CA VAL A 45 -7.98 -0.45 4.36
C VAL A 45 -8.72 -1.64 3.77
N THR A 46 -9.87 -1.97 4.32
CA THR A 46 -10.77 -3.01 3.81
C THR A 46 -12.12 -2.39 3.52
N LEU A 47 -12.60 -2.61 2.29
CA LEU A 47 -13.86 -2.11 1.79
C LEU A 47 -14.74 -3.28 1.32
N PRO A 48 -16.07 -3.22 1.55
CA PRO A 48 -17.00 -4.14 0.92
C PRO A 48 -17.13 -3.85 -0.59
N SER A 49 -17.57 -4.85 -1.36
CA SER A 49 -17.72 -4.76 -2.82
C SER A 49 -18.71 -3.69 -3.29
N SER A 50 -19.56 -3.16 -2.40
CA SER A 50 -20.44 -2.02 -2.68
C SER A 50 -19.67 -0.73 -3.03
N TYR A 51 -18.38 -0.64 -2.66
CA TYR A 51 -17.49 0.47 -3.01
C TYR A 51 -16.80 0.32 -4.37
N ARG A 52 -17.04 -0.78 -5.09
CA ARG A 52 -16.42 -1.03 -6.41
C ARG A 52 -16.71 0.14 -7.36
N SER A 53 -15.66 0.67 -7.98
CA SER A 53 -15.72 1.84 -8.88
C SER A 53 -16.30 3.12 -8.25
N ARG A 54 -16.28 3.25 -6.92
CA ARG A 54 -16.78 4.43 -6.17
C ARG A 54 -15.73 5.09 -5.28
N VAL A 55 -14.49 4.62 -5.38
CA VAL A 55 -13.36 5.16 -4.63
C VAL A 55 -12.28 5.59 -5.60
N LEU A 56 -11.44 6.51 -5.18
CA LEU A 56 -10.22 6.95 -5.86
C LEU A 56 -9.18 7.24 -4.78
N GLY A 57 -7.90 7.16 -5.14
CA GLY A 57 -6.79 7.46 -4.26
C GLY A 57 -5.58 6.59 -4.56
N LEU A 58 -4.62 6.58 -3.63
CA LEU A 58 -3.38 5.81 -3.77
C LEU A 58 -3.60 4.28 -3.83
N CYS A 59 -4.75 3.79 -3.38
CA CYS A 59 -5.13 2.38 -3.52
C CYS A 59 -5.85 2.06 -4.85
N GLY A 60 -5.90 3.01 -5.79
CA GLY A 60 -6.59 2.89 -7.06
C GLY A 60 -8.09 3.17 -6.97
N ASN A 61 -8.83 2.76 -8.01
CA ASN A 61 -10.26 3.04 -8.19
C ASN A 61 -11.20 1.86 -7.82
N TYR A 62 -10.61 0.73 -7.44
CA TYR A 62 -11.31 -0.51 -7.09
C TYR A 62 -12.33 -0.96 -8.17
N ASP A 63 -11.98 -0.91 -9.45
CA ASP A 63 -12.80 -1.49 -10.54
C ASP A 63 -12.27 -2.85 -11.02
N GLY A 64 -11.06 -3.23 -10.64
CA GLY A 64 -10.42 -4.50 -11.01
C GLY A 64 -9.67 -4.46 -12.35
N ASP A 65 -9.55 -3.30 -13.00
CA ASP A 65 -8.75 -3.10 -14.19
C ASP A 65 -7.35 -2.57 -13.87
N LYS A 66 -6.39 -3.50 -13.79
CA LYS A 66 -4.95 -3.28 -13.48
C LYS A 66 -4.22 -2.20 -14.32
N ARG A 67 -4.86 -1.68 -15.36
CA ARG A 67 -4.27 -0.71 -16.29
C ARG A 67 -4.56 0.73 -15.90
N ASN A 68 -5.44 0.98 -14.93
CA ASN A 68 -5.93 2.31 -14.62
C ASN A 68 -5.83 2.70 -13.13
N GLU A 69 -5.18 1.89 -12.30
CA GLU A 69 -5.07 2.14 -10.85
C GLU A 69 -4.29 3.42 -10.55
N TYR A 70 -3.42 3.85 -11.47
CA TYR A 70 -2.68 5.11 -11.36
C TYR A 70 -3.46 6.31 -11.90
N THR A 71 -4.79 6.30 -11.72
CA THR A 71 -5.67 7.43 -12.05
C THR A 71 -5.49 8.56 -11.04
N LYS A 72 -5.12 9.74 -11.52
CA LYS A 72 -4.95 10.96 -10.74
C LYS A 72 -6.29 11.62 -10.38
N PRO A 73 -6.33 12.60 -9.45
CA PRO A 73 -7.56 13.33 -9.14
C PRO A 73 -8.21 14.06 -10.32
N ASP A 74 -7.42 14.41 -11.34
CA ASP A 74 -7.90 15.04 -12.58
C ASP A 74 -8.54 14.06 -13.57
N GLY A 75 -8.60 12.76 -13.23
CA GLY A 75 -9.18 11.69 -14.06
C GLY A 75 -8.24 11.12 -15.12
N THR A 76 -7.00 11.63 -15.25
CA THR A 76 -6.01 11.10 -16.19
C THR A 76 -5.15 10.01 -15.55
N VAL A 77 -4.74 9.02 -16.35
CA VAL A 77 -3.88 7.91 -15.89
C VAL A 77 -2.41 8.32 -15.99
N ALA A 78 -1.70 8.31 -14.87
CA ALA A 78 -0.27 8.56 -14.83
C ALA A 78 0.52 7.36 -15.35
N ARG A 79 1.66 7.63 -15.99
CA ARG A 79 2.61 6.60 -16.47
C ARG A 79 3.80 6.39 -15.55
N LYS A 80 4.03 7.32 -14.62
CA LYS A 80 5.10 7.26 -13.62
C LYS A 80 4.48 7.22 -12.24
N LEU A 81 5.01 6.37 -11.36
CA LEU A 81 4.49 6.23 -10.01
C LEU A 81 4.71 7.51 -9.19
N ASP A 82 5.83 8.20 -9.36
CA ASP A 82 6.09 9.47 -8.66
C ASP A 82 5.05 10.53 -9.01
N ASP A 83 4.75 10.70 -10.30
CA ASP A 83 3.73 11.64 -10.78
C ASP A 83 2.34 11.27 -10.21
N PHE A 84 2.03 9.98 -10.11
CA PHE A 84 0.80 9.49 -9.48
C PHE A 84 0.75 9.83 -7.99
N GLY A 85 1.78 9.45 -7.24
CA GLY A 85 1.87 9.69 -5.79
C GLY A 85 1.79 11.17 -5.43
N ASP A 86 2.54 12.00 -6.15
CA ASP A 86 2.54 13.45 -5.94
C ASP A 86 1.19 14.11 -6.26
N SER A 87 0.43 13.57 -7.22
CA SER A 87 -0.89 14.11 -7.59
C SER A 87 -1.93 14.00 -6.48
N TRP A 88 -1.79 13.01 -5.59
CA TRP A 88 -2.69 12.75 -4.47
C TRP A 88 -2.27 13.45 -3.17
N ARG A 89 -1.22 14.28 -3.22
CA ARG A 89 -0.71 14.99 -2.05
C ARG A 89 -1.74 16.00 -1.52
N VAL A 90 -2.11 15.86 -0.25
CA VAL A 90 -2.92 16.84 0.48
C VAL A 90 -2.00 17.81 1.22
N ASN A 91 -2.32 19.10 1.18
CA ASN A 91 -1.57 20.13 1.91
C ASN A 91 -2.15 20.26 3.33
N ASP A 92 -1.67 19.46 4.27
CA ASP A 92 -2.12 19.59 5.66
C ASP A 92 -1.38 20.73 6.35
N LYS A 93 -2.12 21.80 6.69
CA LYS A 93 -1.60 22.94 7.46
C LYS A 93 -1.23 22.59 8.92
N GLU A 94 -1.49 21.39 9.42
CA GLU A 94 -1.32 21.05 10.85
C GLU A 94 -0.60 19.72 11.14
N GLY A 95 -0.01 19.09 10.14
CA GLY A 95 0.65 17.79 10.36
C GLY A 95 1.61 17.37 9.27
N ALA A 96 2.23 18.33 8.58
CA ALA A 96 3.18 18.03 7.51
C ALA A 96 4.28 17.09 8.03
N VAL A 97 4.20 15.81 7.64
CA VAL A 97 5.40 14.99 7.48
C VAL A 97 6.22 15.75 6.45
N ARG A 98 7.23 16.49 6.91
CA ARG A 98 8.20 17.13 6.03
C ARG A 98 8.89 15.99 5.29
N THR A 99 8.49 15.74 4.05
CA THR A 99 9.19 14.83 3.13
C THR A 99 10.65 15.27 2.92
N ALA A 100 11.01 16.50 3.31
CA ALA A 100 12.40 16.95 3.44
C ALA A 100 13.26 16.09 4.39
N SER A 101 12.64 15.31 5.28
CA SER A 101 13.32 14.39 6.20
C SER A 101 13.43 12.96 5.67
N LEU A 102 12.73 12.64 4.57
CA LEU A 102 12.88 11.35 3.91
C LEU A 102 14.16 11.41 3.06
N PRO A 103 15.03 10.39 3.11
CA PRO A 103 16.16 10.33 2.21
C PRO A 103 15.63 10.39 0.76
N LYS A 104 16.13 11.35 -0.02
CA LYS A 104 15.88 11.39 -1.46
C LYS A 104 16.47 10.14 -2.08
N MET A 105 15.66 9.10 -2.27
CA MET A 105 15.97 8.06 -3.24
C MET A 105 15.68 8.65 -4.63
N VAL A 106 16.58 9.48 -5.16
CA VAL A 106 16.42 10.02 -6.52
C VAL A 106 17.76 9.93 -7.23
N HIS A 107 17.94 8.87 -8.01
CA HIS A 107 18.83 8.91 -9.17
C HIS A 107 17.97 8.86 -10.44
N LEU A 108 17.44 10.04 -10.78
CA LEU A 108 16.65 10.31 -11.98
C LEU A 108 17.43 9.95 -13.26
N HIS A 109 17.27 8.73 -13.76
CA HIS A 109 17.53 8.41 -15.17
C HIS A 109 16.19 8.21 -15.88
N LYS A 110 15.78 9.27 -16.58
CA LYS A 110 14.61 9.31 -17.44
C LYS A 110 14.79 8.30 -18.59
N ARG A 111 14.09 7.16 -18.53
CA ARG A 111 13.83 6.33 -19.71
C ARG A 111 12.32 6.23 -19.92
N GLU A 112 11.84 6.90 -20.97
CA GLU A 112 10.50 6.69 -21.50
C GLU A 112 10.54 5.40 -22.33
N VAL A 113 10.00 4.29 -21.82
CA VAL A 113 9.66 3.11 -22.63
C VAL A 113 8.37 2.48 -22.07
N GLU A 114 7.64 1.87 -22.99
CA GLU A 114 6.21 1.62 -23.04
C GLU A 114 5.66 0.42 -22.22
N ALA A 115 4.33 0.43 -22.10
CA ALA A 115 3.41 -0.70 -21.94
C ALA A 115 3.28 -1.42 -20.59
N ASP A 116 4.11 -1.14 -19.60
CA ASP A 116 3.88 -1.51 -18.21
C ASP A 116 4.17 -0.27 -17.36
N PRO A 117 3.35 0.12 -16.36
CA PRO A 117 3.77 1.11 -15.41
C PRO A 117 5.08 0.60 -14.79
N ASP A 118 6.19 1.24 -15.13
CA ASP A 118 7.41 1.09 -14.34
C ASP A 118 6.98 1.29 -12.90
N SER A 119 7.19 0.28 -12.06
CA SER A 119 6.66 0.24 -10.69
C SER A 119 7.20 1.38 -9.82
N GLY A 120 8.03 2.26 -10.39
CA GLY A 120 8.72 3.35 -9.72
C GLY A 120 9.82 2.84 -8.80
N PHE A 121 10.00 1.52 -8.69
CA PHE A 121 11.04 0.91 -7.89
C PHE A 121 12.29 0.70 -8.74
N GLU A 122 13.25 1.61 -8.58
CA GLU A 122 14.58 1.47 -9.14
C GLU A 122 15.24 0.21 -8.56
N THR A 123 15.37 -0.86 -9.36
CA THR A 123 16.21 -2.03 -9.03
C THR A 123 17.68 -1.79 -9.36
N ALA A 124 18.06 -0.58 -9.81
CA ALA A 124 19.42 -0.21 -10.19
C ALA A 124 20.48 -0.39 -9.07
N GLY A 125 20.04 -0.52 -7.81
CA GLY A 125 20.89 -0.88 -6.66
C GLY A 125 21.03 -2.38 -6.37
N CYS A 126 20.32 -3.25 -7.09
CA CYS A 126 20.33 -4.70 -6.88
C CYS A 126 21.14 -5.39 -7.98
N THR A 127 22.36 -5.84 -7.67
CA THR A 127 23.14 -6.68 -8.59
C THR A 127 22.51 -8.07 -8.69
N ASP A 128 22.79 -8.80 -9.77
CA ASP A 128 22.31 -10.18 -9.94
C ASP A 128 22.71 -11.10 -8.76
N ALA A 129 23.88 -10.85 -8.16
CA ALA A 129 24.32 -11.57 -6.97
C ALA A 129 23.45 -11.28 -5.74
N ILE A 130 23.08 -10.00 -5.52
CA ILE A 130 22.17 -9.59 -4.44
C ILE A 130 20.77 -10.18 -4.70
N LEU A 131 20.29 -10.13 -5.94
CA LEU A 131 19.00 -10.71 -6.32
C LEU A 131 18.97 -12.22 -6.10
N ALA A 132 20.03 -12.94 -6.48
CA ALA A 132 20.14 -14.38 -6.24
C ALA A 132 20.13 -14.73 -4.75
N GLU A 133 20.78 -13.91 -3.90
CA GLU A 133 20.75 -14.09 -2.46
C GLU A 133 19.34 -13.85 -1.88
N LEU A 134 18.70 -12.74 -2.27
CA LEU A 134 17.35 -12.37 -1.80
C LEU A 134 16.28 -13.37 -2.27
N ASN A 135 16.42 -13.90 -3.48
CA ASN A 135 15.52 -14.91 -4.04
C ASN A 135 15.80 -16.32 -3.54
N GLY A 136 16.86 -16.55 -2.76
CA GLY A 136 17.13 -17.84 -2.15
C GLY A 136 16.09 -18.21 -1.09
N ASN A 137 15.89 -19.53 -0.86
CA ASN A 137 14.90 -20.05 0.09
C ASN A 137 15.16 -19.65 1.56
N LYS A 138 16.32 -19.07 1.87
CA LYS A 138 16.62 -18.52 3.22
C LYS A 138 16.14 -17.08 3.40
N LYS A 139 15.65 -16.44 2.33
CA LYS A 139 15.21 -15.05 2.26
C LYS A 139 13.80 -15.01 1.66
N CYS A 140 13.55 -14.21 0.63
CA CYS A 140 12.23 -14.02 0.05
C CYS A 140 11.74 -15.27 -0.70
N GLY A 141 12.66 -16.07 -1.26
CA GLY A 141 12.33 -17.32 -1.96
C GLY A 141 11.61 -18.37 -1.11
N ALA A 142 11.66 -18.25 0.22
CA ALA A 142 10.91 -19.12 1.13
C ALA A 142 9.39 -19.07 0.88
N LEU A 143 8.88 -17.91 0.43
CA LEU A 143 7.46 -17.73 0.12
C LEU A 143 7.02 -18.56 -1.08
N SER A 144 7.94 -18.87 -1.99
CA SER A 144 7.68 -19.59 -3.24
C SER A 144 8.14 -21.05 -3.21
N ASP A 145 8.79 -21.49 -2.13
CA ASP A 145 9.28 -22.86 -2.00
C ASP A 145 8.11 -23.86 -1.99
N PRO A 146 7.99 -24.75 -3.01
CA PRO A 146 6.88 -25.69 -3.11
C PRO A 146 6.92 -26.79 -2.04
N ALA A 147 8.07 -26.99 -1.39
CA ALA A 147 8.22 -27.86 -0.22
C ALA A 147 8.24 -27.07 1.10
N GLY A 148 8.09 -25.75 1.02
CA GLY A 148 8.12 -24.84 2.15
C GLY A 148 6.82 -24.78 2.95
N PRO A 149 6.82 -24.07 4.08
CA PRO A 149 5.65 -23.96 4.96
C PRO A 149 4.45 -23.24 4.32
N PHE A 150 4.69 -22.49 3.23
CA PHE A 150 3.66 -21.74 2.51
C PHE A 150 3.07 -22.51 1.32
N ALA A 151 3.54 -23.72 1.01
CA ALA A 151 3.12 -24.49 -0.16
C ALA A 151 1.60 -24.66 -0.27
N ALA A 152 0.92 -24.87 0.87
CA ALA A 152 -0.54 -25.00 0.90
C ALA A 152 -1.29 -23.72 0.45
N CYS A 153 -0.65 -22.55 0.50
CA CYS A 153 -1.23 -21.27 0.11
C CYS A 153 -1.07 -20.98 -1.39
N HIS A 154 -0.10 -21.60 -2.07
CA HIS A 154 0.26 -21.27 -3.46
C HIS A 154 -0.91 -21.45 -4.44
N ALA A 155 -1.80 -22.41 -4.18
CA ALA A 155 -2.99 -22.64 -5.00
C ALA A 155 -4.07 -21.55 -4.84
N LYS A 156 -3.97 -20.68 -3.82
CA LYS A 156 -4.93 -19.62 -3.52
C LYS A 156 -4.35 -18.23 -3.73
N ILE A 157 -3.06 -18.07 -3.47
CA ILE A 157 -2.35 -16.81 -3.54
C ILE A 157 -1.02 -17.09 -4.22
N ALA A 158 -0.82 -16.48 -5.39
CA ALA A 158 0.43 -16.59 -6.12
C ALA A 158 1.54 -15.85 -5.36
N PRO A 159 2.70 -16.49 -5.09
CA PRO A 159 3.73 -15.92 -4.21
C PRO A 159 4.61 -14.87 -4.89
N ASP A 160 4.60 -14.80 -6.23
CA ASP A 160 5.37 -13.87 -7.09
C ASP A 160 5.15 -12.40 -6.77
N VAL A 161 3.96 -12.03 -6.31
CA VAL A 161 3.66 -10.63 -5.96
C VAL A 161 4.25 -10.20 -4.60
N PHE A 162 4.92 -11.10 -3.87
CA PHE A 162 5.41 -10.88 -2.50
C PHE A 162 6.93 -11.03 -2.32
N HIS A 163 7.70 -11.35 -3.37
CA HIS A 163 9.16 -11.50 -3.27
C HIS A 163 9.91 -10.77 -4.39
#